data_AF-A0A2K6EEG1-F1
#
_entry.id   AF-A0A2K6EEG1-F1
#
_cell.length_a   1.000
_cell.length_b   1.000
_cell.length_c   1.000
_cell.angle_alpha   90.00
_cell.angle_beta   90.00
_cell.angle_gamma   90.00
#
_symmetry.space_group_name_H-M   'P 1'
#
loop_
_entity.id
_entity.type
_entity.pdbx_description
1 polymer ?
#
loop_
_entity_poly.entity_id
_entity_poly.type
_entity_poly.pdbx_seq_one_letter_code
_entity_poly.pdbx_strand_id
1 'polypeptide(L)'
;QPVLTQPPSLSASPGASARLTCTLSSGFSVGSYAIYWYQQKPGSPPRYLLSYYSDSSKHQGSGVPSRFSGSKDASANAGILHISGLQPEDEADYYCMAGHSSASLSHTGRWGSGTKTSACSGSDP
;
A
#
# COMPACT_ATOMS: atom_id res chain seq x y z
N GLN A 1 -6.20 4.09 18.36
CA GLN A 1 -6.02 3.39 17.06
C GLN A 1 -5.70 4.45 16.01
N PRO A 2 -4.69 4.26 15.14
CA PRO A 2 -4.31 5.27 14.15
C PRO A 2 -5.40 5.48 13.10
N VAL A 3 -5.54 6.70 12.58
CA VAL A 3 -6.24 6.97 11.31
C VAL A 3 -5.23 6.82 10.19
N LEU A 4 -5.62 6.16 9.10
CA LEU A 4 -4.79 6.00 7.91
C LEU A 4 -5.36 6.85 6.78
N THR A 5 -4.51 7.70 6.21
CA THR A 5 -4.85 8.55 5.07
C THR A 5 -4.06 8.09 3.86
N GLN A 6 -4.77 7.94 2.75
CA GLN A 6 -4.21 7.60 1.45
C GLN A 6 -4.59 8.68 0.43
N PRO A 7 -3.75 8.95 -0.58
CA PRO A 7 -4.15 9.82 -1.68
C PRO A 7 -5.37 9.21 -2.40
N PRO A 8 -6.35 10.03 -2.83
CA PRO A 8 -7.59 9.52 -3.42
C PRO A 8 -7.33 8.81 -4.75
N SER A 9 -6.34 9.29 -5.52
CA SER A 9 -5.95 8.70 -6.79
C SER A 9 -4.46 8.89 -7.08
N LEU A 10 -3.91 8.01 -7.90
CA LEU A 10 -2.57 8.12 -8.47
C LEU A 10 -2.59 7.64 -9.92
N SER A 11 -2.09 8.46 -10.84
CA SER A 11 -1.99 8.08 -12.26
C SER A 11 -0.54 8.10 -12.71
N ALA A 12 -0.14 7.09 -13.48
CA ALA A 12 1.22 6.95 -13.96
C ALA A 12 1.24 6.19 -15.30
N SER A 13 2.27 6.41 -16.11
CA SER A 13 2.41 5.75 -17.40
C SER A 13 2.79 4.26 -17.23
N PRO A 14 2.36 3.37 -18.15
CA PRO A 14 2.86 2.00 -18.19
C PRO A 14 4.40 1.95 -18.21
N GLY A 15 4.99 1.00 -17.47
CA GLY A 15 6.43 0.87 -17.28
C GLY A 15 7.05 1.85 -16.27
N ALA A 16 6.34 2.91 -15.85
CA ALA A 16 6.81 3.81 -14.81
C ALA A 16 6.76 3.15 -13.42
N SER A 17 7.38 3.81 -12.44
CA SER A 17 7.26 3.42 -11.03
C SER A 17 6.17 4.23 -10.34
N ALA A 18 5.33 3.57 -9.54
CA ALA A 18 4.36 4.21 -8.66
C ALA A 18 4.77 4.10 -7.19
N ARG A 19 4.43 5.13 -6.41
CA ARG A 19 4.63 5.20 -4.96
C ARG A 19 3.32 5.59 -4.29
N LEU A 20 2.70 4.63 -3.60
CA LEU A 20 1.47 4.87 -2.84
C LEU A 20 1.82 5.07 -1.38
N THR A 21 1.28 6.11 -0.78
CA THR A 21 1.54 6.47 0.63
C THR A 21 0.36 6.12 1.50
N CYS A 22 0.66 5.64 2.71
CA CYS A 22 -0.28 5.37 3.77
C CYS A 22 0.18 6.10 5.04
N THR A 23 -0.37 7.28 5.28
CA THR A 23 0.05 8.15 6.37
C THR A 23 -0.74 7.86 7.64
N LEU A 24 -0.04 7.68 8.76
CA LEU A 24 -0.66 7.53 10.07
C LEU A 24 -0.96 8.91 10.67
N SER A 25 -2.10 9.04 11.34
CA SER A 25 -2.44 10.23 12.12
C SER A 25 -1.36 10.58 13.14
N SER A 26 -1.23 11.88 13.44
CA SER A 26 -0.35 12.38 14.50
C SER A 26 -0.62 11.68 15.84
N GLY A 27 0.43 11.55 16.66
CA GLY A 27 0.39 10.81 17.94
C GLY A 27 0.67 9.32 17.82
N PHE A 28 0.82 8.78 16.60
CA PHE A 28 1.29 7.42 16.35
C PHE A 28 2.59 7.46 15.54
N SER A 29 3.48 6.50 15.77
CA SER A 29 4.72 6.35 15.00
C SER A 29 4.63 5.12 14.10
N VAL A 30 4.80 5.32 12.79
CA VAL A 30 4.87 4.23 11.79
C VAL A 30 5.96 3.19 12.11
N GLY A 31 6.98 3.57 12.90
CA GLY A 31 8.00 2.65 13.38
C GLY A 31 7.44 1.48 14.19
N SER A 32 6.34 1.70 14.92
CA SER A 32 5.73 0.71 15.81
C SER A 32 4.67 -0.18 15.15
N TYR A 33 4.38 0.01 13.85
CA TYR A 33 3.31 -0.69 13.14
C TYR A 33 3.84 -1.46 11.92
N ALA A 34 3.34 -2.66 11.68
CA ALA A 34 3.45 -3.30 10.37
C ALA A 34 2.42 -2.66 9.43
N ILE A 35 2.83 -2.36 8.20
CA ILE A 35 1.95 -1.83 7.17
C ILE A 35 1.64 -2.94 6.18
N TYR A 36 0.37 -3.24 6.00
CA TYR A 36 -0.15 -4.23 5.07
C TYR A 36 -0.74 -3.53 3.87
N TRP A 37 -0.52 -4.09 2.68
CA TRP A 37 -1.04 -3.58 1.43
C TRP A 37 -1.93 -4.61 0.75
N TYR A 38 -3.04 -4.13 0.21
CA TYR A 38 -4.03 -4.93 -0.50
C TYR A 38 -4.34 -4.26 -1.83
N GLN A 39 -4.63 -5.08 -2.84
CA GLN A 39 -5.09 -4.65 -4.15
C GLN A 39 -6.50 -5.20 -4.38
N GLN A 40 -7.43 -4.37 -4.83
CA GLN A 40 -8.78 -4.76 -5.19
C GLN A 40 -9.08 -4.37 -6.63
N LYS A 41 -9.37 -5.38 -7.46
CA LYS A 41 -9.88 -5.16 -8.81
C LYS A 41 -11.41 -5.01 -8.77
N PRO A 42 -12.02 -4.27 -9.72
CA PRO A 42 -13.47 -4.20 -9.84
C PRO A 42 -14.11 -5.59 -9.84
N GLY A 43 -15.12 -5.78 -8.98
CA GLY A 43 -15.84 -7.06 -8.84
C GLY A 43 -15.09 -8.18 -8.11
N SER A 44 -13.89 -7.93 -7.58
CA SER A 44 -13.10 -8.91 -6.83
C SER A 44 -12.94 -8.53 -5.34
N PRO A 45 -12.73 -9.50 -4.44
CA PRO A 45 -12.36 -9.20 -3.06
C PRO A 45 -10.93 -8.62 -2.99
N PRO A 46 -10.57 -7.89 -1.92
CA PRO A 46 -9.20 -7.42 -1.71
C PRO A 46 -8.20 -8.58 -1.64
N ARG A 47 -7.18 -8.54 -2.50
CA ARG A 47 -6.04 -9.47 -2.51
C ARG A 47 -4.90 -8.90 -1.68
N TYR A 48 -4.37 -9.69 -0.75
CA TYR A 48 -3.16 -9.34 0.00
C TYR A 48 -1.94 -9.26 -0.94
N LEU A 49 -1.23 -8.14 -0.88
CA LEU A 49 0.02 -7.92 -1.60
C LEU A 49 1.23 -8.21 -0.73
N LEU A 50 1.44 -7.42 0.32
CA LEU A 50 2.62 -7.53 1.17
C LEU A 50 2.41 -6.87 2.53
N SER A 51 3.31 -7.19 3.46
CA SER A 51 3.44 -6.52 4.74
C SER A 51 4.88 -6.08 4.95
N TYR A 52 5.06 -4.86 5.46
CA TYR A 52 6.37 -4.31 5.78
C TYR A 52 6.40 -3.75 7.22
N TYR A 53 7.25 -4.33 8.06
CA TYR A 53 7.60 -3.77 9.37
C TYR A 53 9.03 -3.21 9.36
N SER A 54 9.99 -4.00 8.88
CA SER A 54 11.40 -3.66 8.67
C SER A 54 11.98 -4.51 7.55
N ASP A 55 13.22 -4.27 7.14
CA ASP A 55 13.87 -5.11 6.12
C ASP A 55 14.07 -6.56 6.56
N SER A 56 14.21 -6.80 7.86
CA SER A 56 14.27 -8.13 8.48
C SER A 56 12.90 -8.74 8.79
N SER A 57 11.81 -7.96 8.68
CA SER A 57 10.45 -8.38 8.98
C SER A 57 9.49 -7.85 7.92
N LYS A 58 9.44 -8.57 6.81
CA LYS A 58 8.58 -8.30 5.65
C LYS A 58 8.11 -9.60 5.03
N HIS A 59 6.91 -9.57 4.44
CA HIS A 59 6.32 -10.74 3.78
C HIS A 59 5.70 -10.32 2.47
N GLN A 60 5.92 -11.13 1.44
CA GLN A 60 5.27 -11.00 0.14
C GLN A 60 4.12 -12.00 0.07
N GLY A 61 2.99 -11.59 -0.49
CA GLY A 61 1.83 -12.44 -0.73
C GLY A 61 2.13 -13.51 -1.78
N SER A 62 1.41 -14.64 -1.72
CA SER A 62 1.59 -15.72 -2.68
C SER A 62 1.26 -15.25 -4.10
N GLY A 63 2.18 -15.55 -5.04
CA GLY A 63 2.08 -15.15 -6.44
C GLY A 63 2.07 -13.64 -6.68
N VAL A 64 2.50 -12.83 -5.71
CA VAL A 64 2.65 -11.38 -5.87
C VAL A 64 4.00 -11.11 -6.54
N PRO A 65 4.03 -10.41 -7.69
CA PRO A 65 5.27 -10.14 -8.41
C PRO A 65 6.29 -9.33 -7.60
N SER A 66 7.58 -9.58 -7.82
CA SER A 66 8.69 -8.89 -7.13
C SER A 66 8.75 -7.39 -7.41
N ARG A 67 8.03 -6.89 -8.42
CA ARG A 67 7.88 -5.46 -8.68
C ARG A 67 7.13 -4.69 -7.57
N PHE A 68 6.38 -5.41 -6.73
CA PHE A 68 5.75 -4.85 -5.54
C PHE A 68 6.72 -4.94 -4.36
N SER A 69 6.99 -3.81 -3.70
CA SER A 69 7.81 -3.76 -2.49
C SER A 69 7.31 -2.70 -1.51
N GLY A 70 7.64 -2.84 -0.23
CA GLY A 70 7.23 -1.92 0.83
C GLY A 70 8.42 -1.21 1.46
N SER A 71 8.20 0.00 1.98
CA SER A 71 9.12 0.69 2.88
C SER A 71 8.34 1.58 3.86
N LYS A 72 9.07 2.26 4.76
CA LYS A 72 8.52 3.30 5.64
C LYS A 72 9.31 4.60 5.49
N ASP A 73 8.61 5.71 5.64
CA ASP A 73 9.17 7.05 5.79
C ASP A 73 8.79 7.58 7.17
N ALA A 74 9.76 7.59 8.08
CA ALA A 74 9.54 8.05 9.45
C ALA A 74 9.28 9.57 9.53
N SER A 75 9.83 10.35 8.60
CA SER A 75 9.66 11.80 8.57
C SER A 75 8.24 12.20 8.14
N ALA A 76 7.66 11.44 7.21
CA ALA A 76 6.28 11.58 6.77
C ALA A 76 5.28 10.77 7.61
N ASN A 77 5.75 10.02 8.62
CA ASN A 77 4.95 9.08 9.40
C ASN A 77 4.11 8.12 8.52
N ALA A 78 4.71 7.58 7.45
CA ALA A 78 3.99 6.88 6.40
C ALA A 78 4.62 5.54 6.01
N GLY A 79 3.77 4.57 5.68
CA GLY A 79 4.14 3.39 4.91
C GLY A 79 4.09 3.69 3.41
N ILE A 80 4.96 3.06 2.63
CA ILE A 80 5.05 3.26 1.19
C ILE A 80 4.96 1.91 0.48
N LEU A 81 4.06 1.79 -0.50
CA LEU A 81 4.08 0.72 -1.50
C LEU A 81 4.77 1.25 -2.75
N HIS A 82 5.78 0.53 -3.21
CA HIS A 82 6.47 0.76 -4.46
C HIS A 82 6.02 -0.29 -5.46
N ILE A 83 5.66 0.16 -6.66
CA ILE A 83 5.33 -0.68 -7.81
C ILE A 83 6.27 -0.26 -8.93
N SER A 84 7.25 -1.08 -9.27
CA SER A 84 8.14 -0.82 -10.40
C SER A 84 7.57 -1.41 -11.69
N GLY A 85 7.79 -0.75 -12.84
CA GLY A 85 7.34 -1.29 -14.11
C GLY A 85 5.83 -1.54 -14.16
N LEU A 86 5.03 -0.50 -13.90
CA LEU A 86 3.56 -0.58 -13.88
C LEU A 86 3.00 -1.28 -15.12
N GLN A 87 2.10 -2.22 -14.89
CA GLN A 87 1.39 -2.93 -15.94
C GLN A 87 -0.09 -2.55 -15.95
N PRO A 88 -0.83 -2.70 -17.06
CA PRO A 88 -2.26 -2.44 -17.10
C PRO A 88 -3.05 -3.22 -16.03
N GLU A 89 -2.58 -4.41 -15.67
CA GLU A 89 -3.20 -5.25 -14.64
C GLU A 89 -3.03 -4.71 -13.22
N ASP A 90 -2.17 -3.70 -13.02
CA ASP A 90 -1.93 -3.02 -11.75
C ASP A 90 -2.94 -1.87 -11.51
N GLU A 91 -3.80 -1.57 -12.49
CA GLU A 91 -4.94 -0.66 -12.31
C GLU A 91 -5.97 -1.28 -11.36
N ALA A 92 -6.10 -0.68 -10.17
CA ALA A 92 -6.91 -1.21 -9.08
C ALA A 92 -7.11 -0.16 -7.98
N ASP A 93 -7.98 -0.47 -7.02
CA ASP A 93 -8.00 0.22 -5.74
C ASP A 93 -7.01 -0.44 -4.78
N TYR A 94 -6.17 0.36 -4.14
CA TYR A 94 -5.15 -0.10 -3.21
C TYR A 94 -5.46 0.36 -1.81
N TYR A 95 -5.42 -0.56 -0.85
CA TYR A 95 -5.73 -0.25 0.54
C TYR A 95 -4.55 -0.59 1.43
N CYS A 96 -4.26 0.29 2.38
CA CYS A 96 -3.32 -0.01 3.44
C CYS A 96 -4.04 -0.36 4.75
N MET A 97 -3.36 -1.11 5.60
CA MET A 97 -3.76 -1.37 6.99
C MET A 97 -2.52 -1.26 7.88
N ALA A 98 -2.70 -0.77 9.11
CA ALA A 98 -1.64 -0.75 10.13
C ALA A 98 -2.00 -1.67 11.30
N GLY A 99 -1.07 -2.53 11.71
CA GLY A 99 -1.22 -3.47 12.83
C GLY A 99 0.02 -3.52 13.73
N HIS A 100 -0.14 -3.88 15.00
CA HIS A 100 0.98 -4.08 15.93
C HIS A 100 1.72 -5.39 15.62
N SER A 101 3.03 -5.41 15.88
CA SER A 101 3.91 -6.57 15.63
C SER A 101 3.86 -7.66 16.71
N SER A 102 3.16 -7.43 17.84
CA SER A 102 2.99 -8.47 18.86
C SER A 102 1.90 -9.44 18.42
N ALA A 103 2.14 -10.74 18.62
CA ALA A 103 1.36 -11.89 18.19
C ALA A 103 -0.05 -12.01 18.81
N SER A 104 -0.82 -10.93 18.84
CA SER A 104 -2.24 -10.94 19.14
C SER A 104 -2.98 -10.34 17.94
N LEU A 105 -3.63 -11.21 17.17
CA LEU A 105 -4.70 -10.87 16.23
C LEU A 105 -5.93 -10.34 17.00
N SER A 106 -5.74 -9.40 17.92
CA SER A 106 -6.82 -8.72 18.62
C SER A 106 -7.27 -7.54 17.77
N HIS A 107 -8.11 -7.81 16.76
CA HIS A 107 -9.17 -6.94 16.20
C HIS A 107 -8.90 -5.43 15.94
N THR A 108 -7.66 -4.93 15.95
CA THR A 108 -7.35 -3.49 15.83
C THR A 108 -6.72 -3.10 14.50
N GLY A 109 -6.77 -3.94 13.47
CA GLY A 109 -6.36 -3.57 12.12
C GLY A 109 -7.34 -2.56 11.53
N ARG A 110 -6.87 -1.35 11.19
CA ARG A 110 -7.71 -0.33 10.55
C ARG A 110 -7.32 -0.16 9.10
N TRP A 111 -8.31 -0.16 8.21
CA TRP A 111 -8.15 0.07 6.79
C TRP A 111 -8.03 1.58 6.49
N GLY A 112 -7.17 1.95 5.55
CA GLY A 112 -7.12 3.28 4.94
C GLY A 112 -8.26 3.52 3.94
N SER A 113 -8.37 4.75 3.45
CA SER A 113 -9.44 5.20 2.55
C SER A 113 -9.37 4.63 1.12
N GLY A 114 -8.35 3.83 0.80
CA GLY A 114 -8.10 3.37 -0.55
C GLY A 114 -7.45 4.44 -1.43
N THR A 115 -6.61 4.00 -2.36
CA THR A 115 -6.05 4.81 -3.45
C THR A 115 -6.42 4.15 -4.76
N LYS A 116 -7.16 4.85 -5.61
CA LYS A 116 -7.43 4.37 -6.97
C LYS A 116 -6.21 4.63 -7.85
N THR A 117 -5.67 3.61 -8.51
CA THR A 117 -4.67 3.81 -9.55
C THR A 117 -5.31 3.82 -10.94
N SER A 118 -4.69 4.51 -11.88
CA SER A 118 -5.03 4.40 -13.31
C SER A 118 -3.79 4.56 -14.18
N ALA A 119 -3.76 3.89 -15.33
CA ALA A 119 -2.74 4.16 -16.33
C ALA A 119 -3.04 5.49 -17.03
N CYS A 120 -2.04 6.38 -17.14
CA CYS A 120 -2.14 7.51 -18.07
C CYS A 120 -2.04 6.97 -19.50
N SER A 121 -3.17 6.71 -20.15
CA SER A 121 -3.22 6.51 -21.59
C SER A 121 -2.99 7.86 -22.27
N GLY A 122 -1.78 8.10 -22.76
CA GLY A 122 -1.51 9.26 -23.59
C GLY A 122 -2.20 9.11 -24.94
N SER A 123 -3.23 9.92 -25.20
CA SER A 123 -3.71 10.46 -26.50
C SER A 123 -5.06 11.17 -26.22
N ASP A 124 -5.40 12.39 -26.68
CA ASP A 124 -5.15 13.16 -27.92
C ASP A 124 -5.56 14.64 -27.69
N PRO A 125 -5.38 15.60 -28.63
CA PRO A 125 -4.26 15.92 -29.52
C PRO A 125 -3.54 17.23 -29.13
#